data_AF-A0A8J8DR36-F1
#
_entry.id   AF-A0A8J8DR36-F1
#
_cell.length_a   1.000
_cell.length_b   1.000
_cell.length_c   1.000
_cell.angle_alpha   90.00
_cell.angle_beta   90.00
_cell.angle_gamma   90.00
#
_symmetry.space_group_name_H-M   'P 1'
#
loop_
_entity.id
_entity.type
_entity.pdbx_description
1 polymer ?
#
loop_
_entity_poly.entity_id
_entity_poly.type
_entity_poly.pdbx_seq_one_letter_code
_entity_poly.pdbx_strand_id
1 'polypeptide(L)'
;MKKTALFFLVLFINCLLTGILVYGASIEIVTYPKNASVYIDGDYKGTTPLNVTISQIMITKRVINVTIKKEGYLPYTTSMFIPSTLYFIELNLTLAPLNGTIIINSDPIGAIVQINGEYKGKTPLSLTLPPGEYNITLSSEGYYPNSAVIGLPPNETKNLSVKLIQRMGLLIINSSPTNAFVIINGTQQECRTPCNITLKPGVYTINVTDGNAQNNTMITLKPDETVSVTLTLQEEPSTTLIPILGMLLIVGAGAGAYIYRSSRPNKKMEGKIKTRKTNSSIEMNAGKAFGISHIGARNNNEDNLLILKLFDAYLLAVADGLGGHNAGEVASQMAVDTLKEVFGQEYRKGMNDKEVKGLLGKAHELAHKRIKENAVGEREGMGTTLVTAFVRDGKAIIANTGDSRAYLIRNGRIIARTKDHSLVQEMLDKGEITPAEAMRHPMRNIITKALGVDFGVDFYEWEIEGGDILLLSSDGLHDYVDEEKIVEIVSRDGSTEEIIRWLIEEALPVTRDNVTVVVWK
;
A
#
# COMPACT_ATOMS: atom_id res chain seq x y z
N MET A 1 6.51 66.55 2.39
CA MET A 1 5.86 67.78 2.90
C MET A 1 5.86 68.96 1.91
N LYS A 2 6.98 69.32 1.25
CA LYS A 2 7.00 70.52 0.36
C LYS A 2 6.29 70.36 -1.00
N LYS A 3 6.24 69.15 -1.60
CA LYS A 3 5.49 68.92 -2.85
C LYS A 3 3.97 68.83 -2.65
N THR A 4 3.54 68.39 -1.47
CA THR A 4 2.12 68.28 -1.08
C THR A 4 1.49 69.67 -0.95
N ALA A 5 2.18 70.62 -0.31
CA ALA A 5 1.68 71.98 -0.09
C ALA A 5 1.43 72.79 -1.37
N LEU A 6 2.27 72.64 -2.40
CA LEU A 6 2.11 73.35 -3.68
C LEU A 6 0.93 72.80 -4.50
N PHE A 7 0.64 71.50 -4.38
CA PHE A 7 -0.52 70.85 -5.00
C PHE A 7 -1.84 71.34 -4.39
N PHE A 8 -1.86 71.56 -3.06
CA PHE A 8 -3.02 72.12 -2.36
C PHE A 8 -3.35 73.55 -2.82
N LEU A 9 -2.35 74.38 -3.15
CA LEU A 9 -2.58 75.77 -3.57
C LEU A 9 -3.17 75.87 -4.99
N VAL A 10 -2.72 75.02 -5.92
CA VAL A 10 -3.19 75.02 -7.31
C VAL A 10 -4.61 74.43 -7.43
N LEU A 11 -4.96 73.45 -6.59
CA LEU A 11 -6.34 72.93 -6.51
C LEU A 11 -7.31 73.96 -5.92
N PHE A 12 -6.87 74.72 -4.90
CA PHE A 12 -7.73 75.73 -4.25
C PHE A 12 -8.11 76.87 -5.19
N ILE A 13 -7.20 77.28 -6.07
CA ILE A 13 -7.44 78.38 -7.03
C ILE A 13 -8.41 77.96 -8.15
N ASN A 14 -8.33 76.71 -8.65
CA ASN A 14 -9.30 76.20 -9.65
C ASN A 14 -10.71 75.94 -9.07
N CYS A 15 -10.80 75.72 -7.76
CA CYS A 15 -12.05 75.50 -7.04
C CYS A 15 -12.93 76.78 -6.99
N LEU A 16 -12.31 77.96 -6.93
CA LEU A 16 -13.02 79.24 -6.86
C LEU A 16 -13.69 79.67 -8.18
N LEU A 17 -13.34 79.08 -9.34
CA LEU A 17 -13.89 79.48 -10.64
C LEU A 17 -15.05 78.60 -11.16
N THR A 18 -15.28 77.40 -10.60
CA THR A 18 -16.22 76.41 -11.19
C THR A 18 -17.30 75.89 -10.23
N GLY A 19 -17.23 76.22 -8.93
CA GLY A 19 -18.24 75.80 -7.94
C GLY A 19 -18.25 74.29 -7.62
N ILE A 20 -17.31 73.50 -8.15
CA ILE A 20 -17.21 72.06 -7.92
C ILE A 20 -15.99 71.77 -7.04
N LEU A 21 -16.23 71.34 -5.80
CA LEU A 21 -15.19 70.88 -4.88
C LEU A 21 -14.75 69.46 -5.24
N VAL A 22 -13.52 69.33 -5.76
CA VAL A 22 -12.84 68.05 -6.01
C VAL A 22 -11.92 67.73 -4.83
N TYR A 23 -12.16 66.61 -4.16
CA TYR A 23 -11.27 66.06 -3.13
C TYR A 23 -10.61 64.79 -3.63
N GLY A 24 -9.37 64.58 -3.22
CA GLY A 24 -8.63 63.35 -3.47
C GLY A 24 -8.63 62.45 -2.24
N ALA A 25 -8.95 61.18 -2.39
CA ALA A 25 -8.60 60.15 -1.42
C ALA A 25 -7.21 59.60 -1.76
N SER A 26 -6.33 59.46 -0.77
CA SER A 26 -5.01 58.84 -0.97
C SER A 26 -5.06 57.41 -0.45
N ILE A 27 -4.68 56.47 -1.30
CA ILE A 27 -4.64 55.04 -0.99
C ILE A 27 -3.17 54.62 -1.02
N GLU A 28 -2.67 54.11 0.10
CA GLU A 28 -1.38 53.44 0.19
C GLU A 28 -1.61 51.94 0.04
N ILE A 29 -0.94 51.33 -0.95
CA ILE A 29 -1.05 49.91 -1.26
C ILE A 29 0.33 49.28 -1.08
N VAL A 30 0.46 48.41 -0.10
CA VAL A 30 1.68 47.67 0.20
C VAL A 30 1.40 46.18 0.09
N THR A 31 2.25 45.46 -0.65
CA THR A 31 2.13 44.01 -0.77
C THR A 31 3.39 43.28 -0.32
N TYR A 32 3.19 42.04 0.09
CA TYR A 32 4.25 41.04 0.20
C TYR A 32 3.97 39.86 -0.76
N PRO A 33 4.86 39.55 -1.71
CA PRO A 33 6.07 40.29 -2.04
C PRO A 33 5.78 41.68 -2.63
N LYS A 34 6.78 42.56 -2.59
CA LYS A 34 6.73 43.91 -3.20
C LYS A 34 6.77 43.82 -4.74
N ASN A 35 6.60 44.96 -5.41
CA ASN A 35 6.61 45.12 -6.86
C ASN A 35 5.49 44.34 -7.56
N ALA A 36 4.28 44.33 -6.98
CA ALA A 36 3.07 43.82 -7.61
C ALA A 36 2.37 44.93 -8.40
N SER A 37 1.89 44.61 -9.61
CA SER A 37 1.17 45.53 -10.48
C SER A 37 -0.21 45.85 -9.92
N VAL A 38 -0.54 47.13 -9.80
CA VAL A 38 -1.82 47.62 -9.26
C VAL A 38 -2.66 48.20 -10.39
N TYR A 39 -3.92 47.77 -10.44
CA TYR A 39 -4.94 48.28 -11.35
C TYR A 39 -6.11 48.83 -10.54
N ILE A 40 -6.65 49.97 -10.92
CA ILE A 40 -7.83 50.58 -10.31
C ILE A 40 -8.87 50.83 -11.41
N ASP A 41 -10.07 50.27 -11.24
CA ASP A 41 -11.14 50.25 -12.24
C ASP A 41 -10.67 49.72 -13.62
N GLY A 42 -9.68 48.82 -13.61
CA GLY A 42 -9.08 48.25 -14.82
C GLY A 42 -7.83 49.00 -15.33
N ASP A 43 -7.60 50.23 -14.90
CA ASP A 43 -6.43 51.01 -15.33
C ASP A 43 -5.18 50.69 -14.52
N TYR A 44 -4.05 50.47 -15.19
CA TYR A 44 -2.75 50.30 -14.53
C TYR A 44 -2.28 51.59 -13.84
N LYS A 45 -1.87 51.50 -12.56
CA LYS A 45 -1.43 52.65 -11.75
C LYS A 45 0.03 52.58 -11.28
N GLY A 46 0.70 51.43 -11.41
CA GLY A 46 2.10 51.25 -11.01
C GLY A 46 2.33 49.96 -10.23
N THR A 47 3.45 49.88 -9.51
CA THR A 47 3.83 48.71 -8.70
C THR A 47 3.96 49.02 -7.22
N THR A 48 3.60 48.08 -6.35
CA THR A 48 3.69 48.23 -4.88
C THR A 48 5.12 48.30 -4.35
N PRO A 49 5.39 48.99 -3.22
CA PRO A 49 4.49 49.90 -2.50
C PRO A 49 4.09 51.10 -3.36
N LEU A 50 2.80 51.43 -3.39
CA LEU A 50 2.24 52.46 -4.29
C LEU A 50 1.27 53.37 -3.55
N ASN A 51 1.46 54.67 -3.68
CA ASN A 51 0.52 55.69 -3.23
C ASN A 51 -0.25 56.24 -4.44
N VAL A 52 -1.56 56.01 -4.49
CA VAL A 52 -2.43 56.51 -5.56
C VAL A 52 -3.42 57.52 -4.99
N THR A 53 -3.61 58.64 -5.69
CA THR A 53 -4.66 59.61 -5.35
C THR A 53 -5.85 59.45 -6.28
N ILE A 54 -7.03 59.27 -5.72
CA ILE A 54 -8.30 59.14 -6.45
C ILE A 54 -9.06 60.45 -6.31
N SER A 55 -9.11 61.23 -7.39
CA SER A 55 -9.92 62.44 -7.46
C SER A 55 -11.39 62.11 -7.58
N GLN A 56 -12.23 62.73 -6.75
CA GLN A 56 -13.69 62.61 -6.81
C GLN A 56 -14.39 63.93 -6.45
N ILE A 57 -15.65 64.06 -6.88
CA ILE A 57 -16.50 65.20 -6.54
C ILE A 57 -17.12 64.95 -5.16
N MET A 58 -17.13 65.96 -4.28
CA MET A 58 -17.46 65.83 -2.84
C MET A 58 -18.84 65.18 -2.53
N ILE A 59 -19.77 65.18 -3.48
CA ILE A 59 -21.15 64.68 -3.31
C ILE A 59 -21.39 63.24 -3.83
N THR A 60 -20.40 62.63 -4.50
CA THR A 60 -20.59 61.29 -5.12
C THR A 60 -19.89 60.22 -4.31
N LYS A 61 -20.67 59.26 -3.78
CA LYS A 61 -20.12 58.00 -3.26
C LYS A 61 -19.56 57.19 -4.44
N ARG A 62 -18.28 56.83 -4.40
CA ARG A 62 -17.63 56.03 -5.46
C ARG A 62 -17.15 54.69 -4.89
N VAL A 63 -17.52 53.61 -5.58
CA VAL A 63 -16.89 52.30 -5.39
C VAL A 63 -15.83 52.16 -6.47
N ILE A 64 -14.63 51.74 -6.09
CA ILE A 64 -13.57 51.41 -7.04
C ILE A 64 -13.17 49.94 -6.90
N ASN A 65 -12.79 49.32 -8.00
CA ASN A 65 -12.25 47.97 -8.04
C ASN A 65 -10.73 48.03 -8.07
N VAL A 66 -10.07 47.45 -7.07
CA VAL A 66 -8.62 47.34 -7.00
C VAL A 66 -8.22 45.91 -7.34
N THR A 67 -7.44 45.73 -8.40
CA THR A 67 -6.86 44.44 -8.78
C THR A 67 -5.34 44.51 -8.65
N ILE A 68 -4.76 43.54 -7.95
CA ILE A 68 -3.32 43.41 -7.74
C ILE A 68 -2.86 42.12 -8.41
N LYS A 69 -1.83 42.22 -9.26
CA LYS A 69 -1.24 41.08 -9.98
C LYS A 69 0.26 41.02 -9.75
N LYS A 70 0.77 39.80 -9.51
CA LYS A 70 2.20 39.51 -9.46
C LYS A 70 2.45 38.19 -10.15
N GLU A 71 3.47 38.13 -11.00
CA GLU A 71 3.89 36.89 -11.65
C GLU A 71 4.22 35.82 -10.60
N GLY A 72 3.68 34.61 -10.77
CA GLY A 72 3.82 33.51 -9.80
C GLY A 72 2.83 33.57 -8.62
N TYR A 73 1.89 34.51 -8.58
CA TYR A 73 0.91 34.64 -7.49
C TYR A 73 -0.52 34.75 -8.03
N LEU A 74 -1.50 34.32 -7.23
CA LEU A 74 -2.91 34.49 -7.53
C LEU A 74 -3.27 35.98 -7.57
N PRO A 75 -4.05 36.44 -8.57
CA PRO A 75 -4.50 37.82 -8.62
C PRO A 75 -5.45 38.11 -7.46
N TYR A 76 -5.26 39.23 -6.77
CA TYR A 76 -6.17 39.70 -5.74
C TYR A 76 -7.09 40.77 -6.33
N THR A 77 -8.39 40.70 -6.08
CA THR A 77 -9.35 41.74 -6.47
C THR A 77 -10.28 42.06 -5.32
N THR A 78 -10.48 43.34 -5.05
CA THR A 78 -11.42 43.83 -4.03
C THR A 78 -12.13 45.10 -4.51
N SER A 79 -13.33 45.33 -4.00
CA SER A 79 -14.06 46.58 -4.21
C SER A 79 -13.97 47.40 -2.93
N MET A 80 -13.58 48.67 -3.05
CA MET A 80 -13.48 49.57 -1.90
C MET A 80 -14.36 50.80 -2.09
N PHE A 81 -14.94 51.25 -0.98
CA PHE A 81 -15.74 52.45 -0.91
C PHE A 81 -14.85 53.66 -0.61
N ILE A 82 -14.96 54.70 -1.44
CA ILE A 82 -14.27 55.97 -1.21
C ILE A 82 -15.24 56.97 -0.54
N PRO A 83 -15.03 57.32 0.74
CA PRO A 83 -15.92 58.25 1.46
C PRO A 83 -15.80 59.68 0.90
N SER A 84 -16.84 60.49 1.08
CA SER A 84 -16.94 61.88 0.58
C SER A 84 -16.03 62.89 1.31
N THR A 85 -15.33 62.47 2.38
CA THR A 85 -14.40 63.28 3.17
C THR A 85 -12.94 62.90 2.89
N LEU A 86 -11.99 63.83 3.08
CA LEU A 86 -10.56 63.56 2.91
C LEU A 86 -10.14 62.39 3.80
N TYR A 87 -9.67 61.30 3.18
CA TYR A 87 -9.42 60.05 3.90
C TYR A 87 -8.19 59.35 3.32
N PHE A 88 -7.41 58.74 4.21
CA PHE A 88 -6.25 57.93 3.89
C PHE A 88 -6.60 56.47 4.11
N ILE A 89 -6.40 55.62 3.09
CA ILE A 89 -6.71 54.20 3.17
C ILE A 89 -5.42 53.42 3.00
N GLU A 90 -5.12 52.53 3.94
CA GLU A 90 -4.01 51.59 3.85
C GLU A 90 -4.53 50.22 3.43
N LEU A 91 -3.97 49.66 2.36
CA LEU A 91 -4.18 48.30 1.91
C LEU A 91 -2.87 47.51 2.01
N ASN A 92 -2.73 46.77 3.10
CA ASN A 92 -1.59 45.89 3.36
C ASN A 92 -1.98 44.45 3.07
N LEU A 93 -1.33 43.81 2.09
CA LEU A 93 -1.74 42.49 1.59
C LEU A 93 -0.57 41.52 1.37
N THR A 94 -0.74 40.27 1.79
CA THR A 94 0.17 39.17 1.39
C THR A 94 -0.47 38.39 0.25
N LEU A 95 0.20 38.33 -0.90
CA LEU A 95 -0.30 37.61 -2.07
C LEU A 95 -0.09 36.10 -1.89
N ALA A 96 -1.11 35.31 -2.23
CA ALA A 96 -1.02 33.85 -2.23
C ALA A 96 -0.23 33.37 -3.46
N PRO A 97 0.87 32.63 -3.30
CA PRO A 97 1.64 32.14 -4.44
C PRO A 97 0.88 31.04 -5.19
N LEU A 98 1.17 30.90 -6.48
CA LEU A 98 0.76 29.75 -7.28
C LEU A 98 1.65 28.55 -6.94
N ASN A 99 1.07 27.35 -6.93
CA ASN A 99 1.84 26.13 -6.73
C ASN A 99 2.83 25.91 -7.89
N GLY A 100 4.01 25.37 -7.57
CA GLY A 100 4.97 24.88 -8.55
C GLY A 100 4.76 23.39 -8.82
N THR A 101 5.40 22.88 -9.87
CA THR A 101 5.39 21.45 -10.20
C THR A 101 6.80 20.87 -10.05
N ILE A 102 6.91 19.68 -9.49
CA ILE A 102 8.16 18.93 -9.48
C ILE A 102 7.98 17.62 -10.22
N ILE A 103 8.96 17.26 -11.05
CA ILE A 103 9.02 16.00 -11.79
C ILE A 103 10.26 15.25 -11.30
N ILE A 104 10.07 14.04 -10.80
CA ILE A 104 11.10 13.24 -10.13
C ILE A 104 11.25 11.93 -10.88
N ASN A 105 12.45 11.67 -11.40
CA ASN A 105 12.83 10.48 -12.15
C ASN A 105 13.99 9.74 -11.45
N SER A 106 14.12 8.44 -11.68
CA SER A 106 15.27 7.69 -11.20
C SER A 106 15.72 6.56 -12.12
N ASP A 107 16.97 6.13 -11.91
CA ASP A 107 17.57 4.92 -12.45
C ASP A 107 18.04 4.03 -11.27
N PRO A 108 17.39 2.88 -11.00
CA PRO A 108 16.27 2.30 -11.75
C PRO A 108 14.96 3.08 -11.59
N ILE A 109 14.04 2.89 -12.54
CA ILE A 109 12.68 3.43 -12.47
C ILE A 109 11.90 2.70 -11.37
N GLY A 110 10.92 3.37 -10.75
CA GLY A 110 10.08 2.79 -9.71
C GLY A 110 10.63 2.98 -8.29
N ALA A 111 11.66 3.82 -8.12
CA ALA A 111 12.15 4.21 -6.80
C ALA A 111 11.04 4.93 -6.04
N ILE A 112 10.87 4.59 -4.78
CA ILE A 112 9.96 5.26 -3.85
C ILE A 112 10.43 6.69 -3.64
N VAL A 113 9.50 7.63 -3.77
CA VAL A 113 9.72 9.05 -3.53
C VAL A 113 9.07 9.44 -2.20
N GLN A 114 9.89 9.95 -1.28
CA GLN A 114 9.44 10.62 -0.07
C GLN A 114 9.77 12.11 -0.14
N ILE A 115 8.84 12.96 0.27
CA ILE A 115 9.05 14.40 0.40
C ILE A 115 8.86 14.79 1.86
N ASN A 116 9.88 15.38 2.46
CA ASN A 116 9.94 15.72 3.88
C ASN A 116 9.64 14.52 4.80
N GLY A 117 10.05 13.32 4.37
CA GLY A 117 9.84 12.06 5.09
C GLY A 117 8.49 11.37 4.80
N GLU A 118 7.55 12.04 4.13
CA GLU A 118 6.26 11.44 3.77
C GLU A 118 6.30 10.78 2.40
N TYR A 119 5.72 9.59 2.29
CA TYR A 119 5.58 8.88 1.01
C TYR A 119 4.67 9.65 0.03
N LYS A 120 5.12 9.81 -1.22
CA LYS A 120 4.35 10.49 -2.28
C LYS A 120 4.13 9.64 -3.55
N GLY A 121 4.74 8.46 -3.66
CA GLY A 121 4.60 7.59 -4.82
C GLY A 121 5.92 6.94 -5.24
N LYS A 122 6.01 6.53 -6.51
CA LYS A 122 7.21 5.97 -7.14
C LYS A 122 7.57 6.75 -8.41
N THR A 123 8.85 6.77 -8.79
CA THR A 123 9.30 7.42 -10.03
C THR A 123 8.84 6.67 -11.29
N PRO A 124 8.58 7.37 -12.42
CA PRO A 124 8.53 8.82 -12.54
C PRO A 124 7.29 9.41 -11.84
N LEU A 125 7.48 10.49 -11.08
CA LEU A 125 6.42 11.13 -10.30
C LEU A 125 6.34 12.62 -10.60
N SER A 126 5.14 13.14 -10.83
CA SER A 126 4.89 14.58 -10.97
C SER A 126 3.92 15.05 -9.88
N LEU A 127 4.30 16.10 -9.15
CA LEU A 127 3.50 16.66 -8.06
C LEU A 127 3.42 18.17 -8.19
N THR A 128 2.25 18.73 -7.88
CA THR A 128 2.05 20.17 -7.73
C THR A 128 2.03 20.52 -6.26
N LEU A 129 2.98 21.36 -5.81
CA LEU A 129 3.22 21.68 -4.40
C LEU A 129 3.29 23.19 -4.20
N PRO A 130 2.97 23.69 -2.99
CA PRO A 130 3.24 25.07 -2.63
C PRO A 130 4.73 25.41 -2.83
N PRO A 131 5.09 26.68 -3.05
CA PRO A 131 6.50 27.05 -3.09
C PRO A 131 7.18 26.82 -1.74
N GLY A 132 8.43 26.34 -1.76
CA GLY A 132 9.18 26.03 -0.55
C GLY A 132 10.41 25.18 -0.83
N GLU A 133 11.14 24.82 0.22
CA GLU A 133 12.22 23.84 0.14
C GLU A 133 11.72 22.45 0.55
N TYR A 134 12.10 21.45 -0.23
CA TYR A 134 11.64 20.08 -0.07
C TYR A 134 12.84 19.15 0.02
N ASN A 135 12.92 18.36 1.09
CA ASN A 135 13.87 17.26 1.18
C ASN A 135 13.26 16.02 0.51
N ILE A 136 13.84 15.59 -0.59
CA ILE A 136 13.35 14.49 -1.41
C ILE A 136 14.28 13.31 -1.23
N THR A 137 13.74 12.22 -0.72
CA THR A 137 14.46 10.95 -0.57
C THR A 137 13.93 9.95 -1.58
N LEU A 138 14.83 9.38 -2.37
CA LEU A 138 14.56 8.27 -3.29
C LEU A 138 15.15 7.00 -2.72
N SER A 139 14.36 5.93 -2.71
CA SER A 139 14.81 4.60 -2.27
C SER A 139 14.31 3.53 -3.23
N SER A 140 15.14 2.52 -3.47
CA SER A 140 14.79 1.35 -4.27
C SER A 140 15.43 0.13 -3.63
N GLU A 141 14.74 -1.00 -3.67
CA GLU A 141 15.20 -2.28 -3.11
C GLU A 141 16.55 -2.67 -3.72
N GLY A 142 17.51 -3.01 -2.88
CA GLY A 142 18.88 -3.34 -3.31
C GLY A 142 19.73 -2.14 -3.73
N TYR A 143 19.33 -0.91 -3.44
CA TYR A 143 20.12 0.30 -3.68
C TYR A 143 20.32 1.11 -2.39
N TYR A 144 21.36 1.96 -2.36
CA TYR A 144 21.49 2.97 -1.31
C TYR A 144 20.47 4.09 -1.56
N PRO A 145 19.72 4.54 -0.52
CA PRO A 145 18.83 5.67 -0.67
C PRO A 145 19.61 6.94 -0.99
N ASN A 146 19.00 7.84 -1.74
CA ASN A 146 19.57 9.14 -2.09
C ASN A 146 18.63 10.25 -1.62
N SER A 147 19.16 11.28 -0.97
CA SER A 147 18.40 12.44 -0.53
C SER A 147 18.94 13.72 -1.17
N ALA A 148 18.04 14.61 -1.59
CA ALA A 148 18.36 15.91 -2.17
C ALA A 148 17.37 16.97 -1.70
N VAL A 149 17.85 18.18 -1.40
CA VAL A 149 16.99 19.32 -1.10
C VAL A 149 16.74 20.12 -2.37
N ILE A 150 15.47 20.38 -2.68
CA ILE A 150 15.05 21.16 -3.85
C ILE A 150 14.19 22.35 -3.41
N GLY A 151 14.62 23.54 -3.79
CA GLY A 151 13.78 24.73 -3.77
C GLY A 151 12.81 24.74 -4.95
N LEU A 152 11.52 24.87 -4.67
CA LEU A 152 10.45 24.99 -5.65
C LEU A 152 9.86 26.40 -5.61
N PRO A 153 10.18 27.27 -6.59
CA PRO A 153 9.57 28.59 -6.70
C PRO A 153 8.10 28.57 -7.15
N PRO A 154 7.34 29.65 -6.93
CA PRO A 154 5.96 29.74 -7.37
C PRO A 154 5.80 29.61 -8.88
N ASN A 155 4.82 28.81 -9.33
CA ASN A 155 4.50 28.58 -10.75
C ASN A 155 5.67 28.07 -11.62
N GLU A 156 6.73 27.51 -11.02
CA GLU A 156 7.86 26.94 -11.76
C GLU A 156 7.75 25.41 -11.82
N THR A 157 8.33 24.79 -12.86
CA THR A 157 8.55 23.34 -12.92
C THR A 157 10.01 22.99 -12.66
N LYS A 158 10.29 22.10 -11.70
CA LYS A 158 11.63 21.57 -11.43
C LYS A 158 11.73 20.10 -11.80
N ASN A 159 12.85 19.72 -12.42
CA ASN A 159 13.15 18.33 -12.79
C ASN A 159 14.28 17.80 -11.91
N LEU A 160 14.05 16.67 -11.26
CA LEU A 160 15.04 15.90 -10.51
C LEU A 160 15.20 14.54 -11.19
N SER A 161 16.44 14.17 -11.52
CA SER A 161 16.76 12.84 -12.04
C SER A 161 17.92 12.26 -11.23
N VAL A 162 17.70 11.11 -10.59
CA VAL A 162 18.67 10.50 -9.68
C VAL A 162 19.02 9.07 -10.10
N LYS A 163 20.32 8.77 -10.23
CA LYS A 163 20.80 7.41 -10.40
C LYS A 163 21.18 6.83 -9.04
N LEU A 164 20.47 5.78 -8.62
CA LEU A 164 20.74 5.11 -7.35
C LEU A 164 21.93 4.16 -7.48
N ILE A 165 22.68 4.00 -6.39
CA ILE A 165 23.85 3.12 -6.32
C ILE A 165 23.41 1.76 -5.81
N GLN A 166 23.61 0.71 -6.60
CA GLN A 166 23.23 -0.66 -6.23
C GLN A 166 24.13 -1.18 -5.11
N ARG A 167 23.53 -1.78 -4.08
CA ARG A 167 24.23 -2.51 -3.01
C ARG A 167 24.70 -3.85 -3.54
N MET A 168 25.90 -4.27 -3.14
CA MET A 168 26.52 -5.52 -3.58
C MET A 168 26.61 -6.51 -2.42
N GLY A 169 26.61 -7.81 -2.70
CA GLY A 169 26.89 -8.87 -1.72
C GLY A 169 28.28 -9.48 -1.95
N LEU A 170 28.85 -10.10 -0.92
CA LEU A 170 30.13 -10.81 -0.95
C LEU A 170 29.88 -12.32 -0.92
N LEU A 171 30.37 -13.04 -1.93
CA LEU A 171 30.34 -14.49 -1.97
C LEU A 171 31.74 -15.05 -1.70
N ILE A 172 31.86 -15.91 -0.70
CA ILE A 172 33.07 -16.65 -0.33
C ILE A 172 32.86 -18.11 -0.74
N ILE A 173 33.72 -18.62 -1.61
CA ILE A 173 33.61 -19.96 -2.20
C ILE A 173 34.82 -20.78 -1.79
N ASN A 174 34.60 -21.82 -1.00
CA ASN A 174 35.61 -22.78 -0.57
C ASN A 174 35.34 -24.14 -1.22
N SER A 175 36.38 -24.97 -1.37
CA SER A 175 36.20 -26.36 -1.76
C SER A 175 37.16 -27.30 -1.02
N SER A 176 36.80 -28.58 -1.02
CA SER A 176 37.68 -29.66 -0.59
C SER A 176 37.75 -30.74 -1.69
N PRO A 177 38.94 -31.01 -2.28
CA PRO A 177 40.19 -30.26 -2.11
C PRO A 177 40.10 -28.80 -2.59
N THR A 178 41.02 -27.95 -2.13
CA THR A 178 41.15 -26.55 -2.54
C THR A 178 41.74 -26.43 -3.95
N ASN A 179 41.78 -25.21 -4.50
CA ASN A 179 42.31 -24.87 -5.84
C ASN A 179 41.45 -25.37 -7.02
N ALA A 180 40.17 -25.61 -6.78
CA ALA A 180 39.20 -25.97 -7.81
C ALA A 180 38.80 -24.74 -8.65
N PHE A 181 38.45 -24.96 -9.92
CA PHE A 181 37.88 -23.91 -10.77
C PHE A 181 36.50 -23.51 -10.28
N VAL A 182 36.19 -22.21 -10.34
CA VAL A 182 34.89 -21.65 -9.95
C VAL A 182 34.11 -21.26 -11.20
N ILE A 183 32.87 -21.72 -11.30
CA ILE A 183 31.93 -21.37 -12.37
C ILE A 183 30.66 -20.81 -11.71
N ILE A 184 30.24 -19.62 -12.14
CA ILE A 184 29.03 -18.95 -11.62
C ILE A 184 28.07 -18.74 -12.78
N ASN A 185 26.85 -19.26 -12.67
CA ASN A 185 25.82 -19.22 -13.70
C ASN A 185 26.31 -19.71 -15.08
N GLY A 186 27.19 -20.73 -15.08
CA GLY A 186 27.78 -21.30 -16.29
C GLY A 186 29.01 -20.57 -16.83
N THR A 187 29.39 -19.41 -16.26
CA THR A 187 30.59 -18.67 -16.65
C THR A 187 31.75 -18.95 -15.70
N GLN A 188 32.86 -19.46 -16.23
CA GLN A 188 34.08 -19.68 -15.44
C GLN A 188 34.66 -18.34 -14.98
N GLN A 189 34.94 -18.25 -13.68
CA GLN A 189 35.56 -17.10 -13.05
C GLN A 189 37.08 -17.20 -13.15
N GLU A 190 37.77 -16.07 -13.06
CA GLU A 190 39.24 -16.03 -13.12
C GLU A 190 39.91 -16.63 -11.89
N CYS A 191 39.19 -16.73 -10.76
CA CYS A 191 39.72 -17.25 -9.51
C CYS A 191 39.49 -18.76 -9.31
N ARG A 192 40.25 -19.33 -8.37
CA ARG A 192 40.10 -20.70 -7.86
C ARG A 192 39.81 -20.68 -6.37
N THR A 193 39.23 -21.75 -5.84
CA THR A 193 38.88 -21.85 -4.41
C THR A 193 40.13 -21.91 -3.49
N PRO A 194 40.11 -21.28 -2.30
CA PRO A 194 39.08 -20.37 -1.80
C PRO A 194 39.09 -19.02 -2.55
N CYS A 195 37.90 -18.51 -2.90
CA CYS A 195 37.76 -17.25 -3.66
C CYS A 195 36.65 -16.37 -3.08
N ASN A 196 36.88 -15.05 -3.09
CA ASN A 196 35.91 -14.04 -2.69
C ASN A 196 35.49 -13.22 -3.91
N ILE A 197 34.19 -13.10 -4.18
CA ILE A 197 33.65 -12.37 -5.33
C ILE A 197 32.51 -11.47 -4.87
N THR A 198 32.57 -10.19 -5.23
CA THR A 198 31.48 -9.25 -4.99
C THR A 198 30.50 -9.28 -6.16
N LEU A 199 29.24 -9.60 -5.89
CA LEU A 199 28.20 -9.76 -6.90
C LEU A 199 26.99 -8.90 -6.58
N LYS A 200 26.15 -8.67 -7.59
CA LYS A 200 24.84 -8.06 -7.37
C LYS A 200 23.96 -9.03 -6.55
N PRO A 201 22.93 -8.54 -5.87
CA PRO A 201 21.93 -9.41 -5.27
C PRO A 201 21.25 -10.28 -6.34
N GLY A 202 21.00 -11.54 -6.02
CA GLY A 202 20.39 -12.48 -6.96
C GLY A 202 20.62 -13.94 -6.60
N VAL A 203 20.04 -14.83 -7.40
CA VAL A 203 20.25 -16.28 -7.29
C VAL A 203 21.39 -16.69 -8.20
N TYR A 204 22.34 -17.43 -7.65
CA TYR A 204 23.53 -17.89 -8.35
C TYR A 204 23.68 -19.40 -8.24
N THR A 205 23.87 -20.06 -9.37
CA THR A 205 24.35 -21.44 -9.43
C THR A 205 25.87 -21.42 -9.37
N ILE A 206 26.43 -22.01 -8.33
CA ILE A 206 27.87 -22.13 -8.11
C ILE A 206 28.28 -23.56 -8.43
N ASN A 207 29.19 -23.74 -9.37
CA ASN A 207 29.80 -25.02 -9.67
C ASN A 207 31.31 -24.91 -9.40
N VAL A 208 31.86 -25.89 -8.68
CA VAL A 208 33.30 -26.06 -8.52
C VAL A 208 33.73 -27.34 -9.18
N THR A 209 34.83 -27.28 -9.94
CA THR A 209 35.31 -28.43 -10.72
C THR A 209 36.82 -28.57 -10.61
N ASP A 210 37.30 -29.80 -10.49
CA ASP A 210 38.72 -30.14 -10.62
C ASP A 210 38.86 -31.50 -11.34
N GLY A 211 39.35 -31.48 -12.58
CA GLY A 211 39.37 -32.66 -13.44
C GLY A 211 37.96 -33.23 -13.69
N ASN A 212 37.74 -34.49 -13.32
CA ASN A 212 36.45 -35.19 -13.41
C ASN A 212 35.58 -35.03 -12.16
N ALA A 213 36.11 -34.39 -11.10
CA ALA A 213 35.37 -34.17 -9.88
C ALA A 213 34.63 -32.83 -9.94
N GLN A 214 33.36 -32.82 -9.54
CA GLN A 214 32.54 -31.61 -9.51
C GLN A 214 31.57 -31.61 -8.34
N ASN A 215 31.14 -30.42 -7.95
CA ASN A 215 30.00 -30.25 -7.06
C ASN A 215 29.36 -28.89 -7.31
N ASN A 216 28.04 -28.80 -7.20
CA ASN A 216 27.31 -27.57 -7.40
C ASN A 216 26.34 -27.29 -6.25
N THR A 217 25.99 -26.02 -6.13
CA THR A 217 24.93 -25.57 -5.23
C THR A 217 24.28 -24.32 -5.81
N MET A 218 23.10 -23.99 -5.31
CA MET A 218 22.45 -22.71 -5.57
C MET A 218 22.45 -21.88 -4.30
N ILE A 219 22.87 -20.62 -4.44
CA ILE A 219 22.81 -19.64 -3.35
C ILE A 219 21.94 -18.46 -3.77
N THR A 220 21.33 -17.82 -2.78
CA THR A 220 20.73 -16.51 -2.92
C THR A 220 21.62 -15.52 -2.21
N LEU A 221 22.06 -14.47 -2.90
CA LEU A 221 22.88 -13.40 -2.35
C LEU A 221 22.01 -12.15 -2.22
N LYS A 222 21.89 -11.60 -1.00
CA LYS A 222 21.14 -10.38 -0.70
C LYS A 222 22.05 -9.14 -0.69
N PRO A 223 21.48 -7.92 -0.75
CA PRO A 223 22.23 -6.68 -0.55
C PRO A 223 23.06 -6.69 0.73
N ASP A 224 24.33 -6.28 0.65
CA ASP A 224 25.28 -6.20 1.78
C ASP A 224 25.51 -7.53 2.54
N GLU A 225 25.02 -8.66 2.01
CA GLU A 225 25.16 -9.99 2.61
C GLU A 225 26.51 -10.61 2.27
N THR A 226 27.11 -11.31 3.24
CA THR A 226 28.23 -12.21 2.98
C THR A 226 27.77 -13.66 3.06
N VAL A 227 27.82 -14.38 1.94
CA VAL A 227 27.49 -15.80 1.87
C VAL A 227 28.77 -16.60 1.73
N SER A 228 28.95 -17.62 2.57
CA SER A 228 30.08 -18.56 2.47
C SER A 228 29.56 -19.95 2.10
N VAL A 229 30.12 -20.52 1.04
CA VAL A 229 29.84 -21.91 0.62
C VAL A 229 31.11 -22.73 0.67
N THR A 230 30.98 -23.98 1.09
CA THR A 230 32.05 -24.98 1.06
C THR A 230 31.55 -26.21 0.35
N LEU A 231 32.20 -26.56 -0.77
CA LEU A 231 31.80 -27.67 -1.63
C LEU A 231 32.85 -28.78 -1.62
N THR A 232 32.46 -29.99 -1.26
CA THR A 232 33.34 -31.17 -1.35
C THR A 232 33.17 -31.81 -2.72
N LEU A 233 34.25 -31.85 -3.50
CA LEU A 233 34.24 -32.42 -4.85
C LEU A 233 34.03 -33.94 -4.78
N GLN A 234 33.21 -34.47 -5.69
CA GLN A 234 32.99 -35.91 -5.86
C GLN A 234 33.30 -36.29 -7.30
N GLU A 235 34.01 -37.41 -7.50
CA GLU A 235 34.25 -37.96 -8.83
C GLU A 235 32.96 -38.60 -9.36
N GLU A 236 32.59 -38.31 -10.62
CA GLU A 236 31.52 -39.07 -11.25
C GLU A 236 31.97 -40.49 -11.61
N PRO A 237 31.13 -41.52 -11.38
CA PRO A 237 31.46 -42.88 -11.78
C PRO A 237 31.59 -42.94 -13.30
N SER A 238 32.73 -43.43 -13.78
CA SER A 238 32.94 -43.66 -15.20
C SER A 238 31.91 -44.67 -15.71
N THR A 239 31.04 -44.25 -16.62
CA THR A 239 30.14 -45.14 -17.34
C THR A 239 30.94 -45.87 -18.42
N THR A 240 31.57 -46.98 -18.05
CA THR A 240 31.97 -48.00 -19.02
C THR A 240 30.70 -48.70 -19.53
N LEU A 241 30.32 -48.39 -20.77
CA LEU A 241 29.32 -49.14 -21.53
C LEU A 241 29.78 -50.61 -21.67
N ILE A 242 29.15 -51.52 -20.94
CA ILE A 242 29.16 -52.95 -21.25
C ILE A 242 27.76 -53.30 -21.77
N PRO A 243 27.60 -53.78 -23.02
CA PRO A 243 26.33 -54.32 -23.45
C PRO A 243 26.24 -55.79 -23.00
N ILE A 244 25.08 -56.20 -22.48
CA ILE A 244 24.27 -57.37 -22.87
C ILE A 244 23.40 -57.84 -21.70
N LEU A 245 22.10 -57.62 -21.89
CA LEU A 245 20.99 -58.58 -21.76
C LEU A 245 20.92 -59.48 -20.52
N GLY A 246 19.87 -59.29 -19.72
CA GLY A 246 19.31 -60.38 -18.93
C GLY A 246 18.80 -60.01 -17.55
N MET A 247 17.49 -59.81 -17.45
CA MET A 247 16.63 -60.54 -16.52
C MET A 247 16.91 -60.40 -14.99
N LEU A 248 16.01 -59.62 -14.36
CA LEU A 248 15.16 -60.03 -13.23
C LEU A 248 15.84 -60.72 -12.02
N LEU A 249 15.86 -60.07 -10.84
CA LEU A 249 15.30 -60.63 -9.59
C LEU A 249 15.41 -59.68 -8.38
N ILE A 250 14.51 -59.94 -7.45
CA ILE A 250 14.03 -59.16 -6.31
C ILE A 250 14.80 -59.56 -5.03
N VAL A 251 14.64 -58.74 -3.98
CA VAL A 251 14.84 -58.99 -2.52
C VAL A 251 16.25 -58.64 -2.02
N GLY A 252 16.49 -57.90 -0.93
CA GLY A 252 15.67 -57.26 0.11
C GLY A 252 16.55 -56.91 1.34
N ALA A 253 16.02 -56.04 2.22
CA ALA A 253 16.42 -55.73 3.63
C ALA A 253 17.84 -55.16 3.89
N GLY A 254 18.00 -53.91 4.37
CA GLY A 254 17.96 -53.50 5.79
C GLY A 254 19.40 -53.27 6.30
N ALA A 255 19.83 -52.28 7.10
CA ALA A 255 19.16 -51.29 7.95
C ALA A 255 20.13 -50.14 8.38
N GLY A 256 19.56 -48.98 8.75
CA GLY A 256 20.09 -47.94 9.70
C GLY A 256 21.13 -46.94 9.18
N ALA A 257 20.98 -45.61 9.31
CA ALA A 257 21.02 -44.90 10.60
C ALA A 257 20.69 -43.37 10.48
N TYR A 258 19.95 -42.88 11.49
CA TYR A 258 19.85 -41.51 12.07
C TYR A 258 19.53 -40.25 11.22
N ILE A 259 18.30 -39.73 11.38
CA ILE A 259 17.86 -38.36 11.02
C ILE A 259 17.26 -37.69 12.27
N TYR A 260 17.70 -36.45 12.55
CA TYR A 260 17.14 -35.57 13.57
C TYR A 260 15.74 -35.09 13.17
N ARG A 261 14.81 -35.21 14.11
CA ARG A 261 13.35 -35.18 13.95
C ARG A 261 12.83 -33.76 14.17
N SER A 262 12.42 -33.05 13.12
CA SER A 262 11.41 -32.00 13.23
C SER A 262 10.03 -32.60 12.93
N SER A 263 9.07 -32.21 13.74
CA SER A 263 7.78 -32.88 13.94
C SER A 263 6.93 -32.94 12.68
N ARG A 264 6.64 -34.15 12.19
CA ARG A 264 5.60 -34.40 11.18
C ARG A 264 4.22 -34.07 11.79
N PRO A 265 3.39 -33.19 11.19
CA PRO A 265 1.98 -33.16 11.52
C PRO A 265 1.33 -34.48 11.09
N ASN A 266 0.35 -34.93 11.86
CA ASN A 266 -0.37 -36.19 11.70
C ASN A 266 -0.88 -36.38 10.26
N LYS A 267 -0.40 -37.43 9.58
CA LYS A 267 -0.99 -37.95 8.33
C LYS A 267 -2.39 -38.52 8.64
N LYS A 268 -3.43 -37.69 8.49
CA LYS A 268 -4.82 -38.01 8.10
C LYS A 268 -5.74 -36.82 8.43
N MET A 269 -5.65 -35.73 7.66
CA MET A 269 -6.70 -34.70 7.60
C MET A 269 -6.76 -34.15 6.17
N GLU A 270 -7.16 -34.96 5.19
CA GLU A 270 -7.44 -34.44 3.85
C GLU A 270 -8.62 -35.18 3.23
N GLY A 271 -9.79 -34.53 3.23
CA GLY A 271 -10.64 -34.63 2.05
C GLY A 271 -9.87 -34.03 0.86
N LYS A 272 -10.07 -34.53 -0.37
CA LYS A 272 -9.37 -34.02 -1.56
C LYS A 272 -9.66 -32.52 -1.73
N ILE A 273 -8.76 -31.66 -1.27
CA ILE A 273 -8.76 -30.23 -1.57
C ILE A 273 -8.10 -30.08 -2.94
N LYS A 274 -8.80 -29.44 -3.87
CA LYS A 274 -8.20 -29.08 -5.16
C LYS A 274 -7.76 -27.63 -5.08
N THR A 275 -6.45 -27.41 -5.17
CA THR A 275 -5.87 -26.07 -5.29
C THR A 275 -5.41 -25.87 -6.72
N ARG A 276 -5.80 -24.74 -7.33
CA ARG A 276 -5.31 -24.31 -8.64
C ARG A 276 -4.66 -22.95 -8.46
N LYS A 277 -3.41 -22.80 -8.89
CA LYS A 277 -2.71 -21.52 -8.86
C LYS A 277 -2.39 -21.10 -10.30
N THR A 278 -2.75 -19.88 -10.65
CA THR A 278 -2.34 -19.20 -11.89
C THR A 278 -1.45 -18.02 -11.52
N ASN A 279 -0.92 -17.31 -12.52
CA ASN A 279 -0.16 -16.07 -12.28
C ASN A 279 -1.01 -14.97 -11.63
N SER A 280 -2.34 -15.02 -11.78
CA SER A 280 -3.26 -13.97 -11.33
C SER A 280 -4.17 -14.39 -10.19
N SER A 281 -4.25 -15.69 -9.85
CA SER A 281 -5.23 -16.18 -8.88
C SER A 281 -4.84 -17.48 -8.16
N ILE A 282 -5.41 -17.67 -6.98
CA ILE A 282 -5.40 -18.91 -6.21
C ILE A 282 -6.85 -19.34 -6.03
N GLU A 283 -7.18 -20.54 -6.50
CA GLU A 283 -8.50 -21.16 -6.33
C GLU A 283 -8.40 -22.37 -5.39
N MET A 284 -9.34 -22.51 -4.45
CA MET A 284 -9.44 -23.67 -3.56
C MET A 284 -10.86 -24.24 -3.58
N ASN A 285 -10.99 -25.56 -3.75
CA ASN A 285 -12.26 -26.27 -3.72
C ASN A 285 -12.24 -27.40 -2.68
N ALA A 286 -13.22 -27.42 -1.78
CA ALA A 286 -13.41 -28.45 -0.77
C ALA A 286 -14.88 -28.92 -0.62
N GLY A 287 -15.59 -29.13 -1.73
CA GLY A 287 -16.96 -29.67 -1.71
C GLY A 287 -17.99 -28.58 -1.41
N LYS A 288 -18.33 -28.38 -0.12
CA LYS A 288 -19.26 -27.31 0.32
C LYS A 288 -18.65 -25.92 0.33
N ALA A 289 -17.33 -25.82 0.19
CA ALA A 289 -16.60 -24.56 0.22
C ALA A 289 -15.80 -24.38 -1.07
N PHE A 290 -15.83 -23.15 -1.59
CA PHE A 290 -14.98 -22.72 -2.69
C PHE A 290 -14.40 -21.34 -2.36
N GLY A 291 -13.25 -21.01 -2.93
CA GLY A 291 -12.60 -19.73 -2.69
C GLY A 291 -11.70 -19.31 -3.85
N ILE A 292 -11.67 -18.02 -4.16
CA ILE A 292 -10.75 -17.41 -5.11
C ILE A 292 -10.11 -16.20 -4.44
N SER A 293 -8.79 -16.09 -4.56
CA SER A 293 -8.05 -14.84 -4.37
C SER A 293 -7.47 -14.44 -5.71
N HIS A 294 -7.76 -13.22 -6.16
CA HIS A 294 -7.31 -12.68 -7.45
C HIS A 294 -6.55 -11.38 -7.24
N ILE A 295 -5.48 -11.19 -8.02
CA ILE A 295 -4.58 -10.03 -7.95
C ILE A 295 -5.26 -8.67 -8.23
N GLY A 296 -6.48 -8.68 -8.78
CA GLY A 296 -7.19 -7.50 -9.27
C GLY A 296 -6.32 -6.54 -10.11
N ALA A 297 -6.33 -5.26 -9.76
CA ALA A 297 -5.57 -4.21 -10.47
C ALA A 297 -4.16 -3.96 -9.89
N ARG A 298 -3.73 -4.72 -8.88
CA ARG A 298 -2.43 -4.58 -8.23
C ARG A 298 -1.34 -5.36 -9.01
N ASN A 299 -0.08 -5.10 -8.68
CA ASN A 299 1.07 -5.82 -9.27
C ASN A 299 1.43 -7.11 -8.51
N ASN A 300 0.92 -7.26 -7.29
CA ASN A 300 1.09 -8.43 -6.45
C ASN A 300 -0.21 -8.73 -5.72
N ASN A 301 -0.38 -9.98 -5.30
CA ASN A 301 -1.51 -10.39 -4.49
C ASN A 301 -1.07 -10.55 -3.04
N GLU A 302 -1.43 -9.58 -2.22
CA GLU A 302 -1.14 -9.55 -0.79
C GLU A 302 -2.25 -10.20 0.03
N ASP A 303 -3.38 -10.55 -0.59
CA ASP A 303 -4.41 -11.37 0.03
C ASP A 303 -4.03 -12.85 0.07
N ASN A 304 -4.59 -13.55 1.05
CA ASN A 304 -4.54 -14.99 1.15
C ASN A 304 -5.88 -15.57 1.62
N LEU A 305 -6.10 -16.84 1.30
CA LEU A 305 -7.30 -17.56 1.71
C LEU A 305 -6.96 -18.96 2.22
N LEU A 306 -7.81 -19.46 3.12
CA LEU A 306 -7.69 -20.81 3.64
C LEU A 306 -9.03 -21.52 3.54
N ILE A 307 -9.01 -22.74 3.01
CA ILE A 307 -10.12 -23.70 3.14
C ILE A 307 -9.53 -25.02 3.65
N LEU A 308 -9.83 -25.36 4.90
CA LEU A 308 -9.47 -26.64 5.50
C LEU A 308 -10.73 -27.44 5.82
N LYS A 309 -10.84 -28.61 5.17
CA LYS A 309 -11.85 -29.60 5.52
C LYS A 309 -11.32 -30.46 6.67
N LEU A 310 -11.87 -30.24 7.86
CA LEU A 310 -11.60 -31.04 9.05
C LEU A 310 -12.49 -32.30 9.04
N PHE A 311 -12.35 -33.17 10.04
CA PHE A 311 -13.08 -34.44 10.11
C PHE A 311 -14.60 -34.27 10.13
N ASP A 312 -15.08 -33.26 10.87
CA ASP A 312 -16.47 -32.97 11.19
C ASP A 312 -16.83 -31.49 10.92
N ALA A 313 -15.91 -30.71 10.36
CA ALA A 313 -16.07 -29.25 10.23
C ALA A 313 -15.33 -28.67 9.02
N TYR A 314 -15.58 -27.41 8.74
CA TYR A 314 -14.78 -26.57 7.84
C TYR A 314 -14.13 -25.42 8.61
N LEU A 315 -12.86 -25.14 8.33
CA LEU A 315 -12.23 -23.88 8.71
C LEU A 315 -11.96 -23.08 7.44
N LEU A 316 -12.50 -21.87 7.40
CA LEU A 316 -12.39 -20.92 6.30
C LEU A 316 -11.65 -19.68 6.80
N ALA A 317 -10.84 -19.05 5.96
CA ALA A 317 -10.24 -17.77 6.27
C ALA A 317 -10.02 -16.91 5.03
N VAL A 318 -10.07 -15.60 5.23
CA VAL A 318 -9.54 -14.58 4.32
C VAL A 318 -8.63 -13.67 5.14
N ALA A 319 -7.45 -13.38 4.60
CA ALA A 319 -6.46 -12.49 5.19
C ALA A 319 -6.01 -11.49 4.13
N ASP A 320 -6.15 -10.20 4.42
CA ASP A 320 -5.76 -9.10 3.54
C ASP A 320 -4.45 -8.50 4.04
N GLY A 321 -3.41 -8.52 3.21
CA GLY A 321 -2.06 -8.14 3.59
C GLY A 321 -1.89 -6.62 3.63
N LEU A 322 -1.40 -6.11 4.75
CA LEU A 322 -1.12 -4.69 4.97
C LEU A 322 0.40 -4.48 4.98
N GLY A 323 0.92 -3.65 4.09
CA GLY A 323 2.33 -3.30 4.08
C GLY A 323 2.79 -2.63 2.79
N GLY A 324 3.87 -1.86 2.86
CA GLY A 324 4.56 -1.38 1.66
C GLY A 324 5.65 -2.35 1.23
N HIS A 325 5.74 -2.67 -0.06
CA HIS A 325 6.48 -3.83 -0.62
C HIS A 325 5.80 -5.16 -0.27
N ASN A 326 6.37 -6.29 -0.71
CA ASN A 326 5.91 -7.67 -0.50
C ASN A 326 5.86 -8.11 0.99
N ALA A 327 5.64 -7.19 1.92
CA ALA A 327 5.51 -7.46 3.34
C ALA A 327 4.07 -7.88 3.71
N GLY A 328 3.05 -7.34 3.01
CA GLY A 328 1.65 -7.75 3.18
C GLY A 328 1.42 -9.21 2.79
N GLU A 329 1.96 -9.66 1.64
CA GLU A 329 1.87 -11.07 1.19
C GLU A 329 2.46 -12.04 2.22
N VAL A 330 3.56 -11.63 2.89
CA VAL A 330 4.24 -12.45 3.89
C VAL A 330 3.39 -12.52 5.15
N ALA A 331 2.81 -11.39 5.59
CA ALA A 331 1.96 -11.33 6.76
C ALA A 331 0.67 -12.17 6.58
N SER A 332 -0.04 -12.01 5.45
CA SER A 332 -1.26 -12.76 5.16
C SER A 332 -1.01 -14.26 5.01
N GLN A 333 0.09 -14.65 4.35
CA GLN A 333 0.54 -16.05 4.25
C GLN A 333 0.87 -16.63 5.64
N MET A 334 1.59 -15.89 6.48
CA MET A 334 1.90 -16.33 7.84
C MET A 334 0.65 -16.52 8.70
N ALA A 335 -0.38 -15.67 8.53
CA ALA A 335 -1.64 -15.80 9.24
C ALA A 335 -2.37 -17.11 8.88
N VAL A 336 -2.54 -17.40 7.58
CA VAL A 336 -3.21 -18.64 7.13
C VAL A 336 -2.39 -19.90 7.45
N ASP A 337 -1.06 -19.84 7.37
CA ASP A 337 -0.19 -20.96 7.76
C ASP A 337 -0.26 -21.24 9.26
N THR A 338 -0.31 -20.19 10.08
CA THR A 338 -0.46 -20.34 11.53
C THR A 338 -1.81 -20.95 11.89
N LEU A 339 -2.91 -20.55 11.23
CA LEU A 339 -4.22 -21.19 11.40
C LEU A 339 -4.15 -22.68 11.07
N LYS A 340 -3.57 -23.02 9.90
CA LYS A 340 -3.42 -24.40 9.44
C LYS A 340 -2.59 -25.24 10.41
N GLU A 341 -1.51 -24.69 10.93
CA GLU A 341 -0.67 -25.35 11.91
C GLU A 341 -1.42 -25.60 13.23
N VAL A 342 -2.01 -24.56 13.81
CA VAL A 342 -2.70 -24.64 15.11
C VAL A 342 -3.86 -25.62 15.04
N PHE A 343 -4.71 -25.54 14.02
CA PHE A 343 -5.81 -26.48 13.84
C PHE A 343 -5.31 -27.90 13.50
N GLY A 344 -4.27 -28.04 12.67
CA GLY A 344 -3.71 -29.34 12.35
C GLY A 344 -3.11 -30.07 13.56
N GLN A 345 -2.55 -29.32 14.52
CA GLN A 345 -1.93 -29.86 15.71
C GLN A 345 -2.94 -30.10 16.85
N GLU A 346 -3.82 -29.14 17.09
CA GLU A 346 -4.61 -29.07 18.33
C GLU A 346 -6.08 -29.43 18.13
N TYR A 347 -6.66 -29.21 16.95
CA TYR A 347 -8.08 -29.55 16.73
C TYR A 347 -8.32 -31.04 16.94
N ARG A 348 -9.39 -31.37 17.68
CA ARG A 348 -9.86 -32.73 17.89
C ARG A 348 -11.35 -32.78 17.62
N LYS A 349 -11.78 -33.84 16.92
CA LYS A 349 -13.20 -34.11 16.69
C LYS A 349 -13.93 -34.13 18.03
N GLY A 350 -15.05 -33.40 18.13
CA GLY A 350 -15.85 -33.30 19.35
C GLY A 350 -15.45 -32.20 20.34
N MET A 351 -14.45 -31.35 20.04
CA MET A 351 -14.23 -30.11 20.80
C MET A 351 -15.51 -29.28 20.85
N ASN A 352 -15.91 -28.78 22.01
CA ASN A 352 -17.11 -27.94 22.13
C ASN A 352 -16.85 -26.52 21.58
N ASP A 353 -17.91 -25.73 21.41
CA ASP A 353 -17.83 -24.40 20.80
C ASP A 353 -16.91 -23.43 21.55
N LYS A 354 -16.86 -23.52 22.88
CA LYS A 354 -15.97 -22.69 23.70
C LYS A 354 -14.50 -23.05 23.47
N GLU A 355 -14.19 -24.34 23.34
CA GLU A 355 -12.84 -24.81 23.02
C GLU A 355 -12.42 -24.37 21.61
N VAL A 356 -13.32 -24.48 20.62
CA VAL A 356 -13.06 -24.02 19.25
C VAL A 356 -12.86 -22.51 19.20
N LYS A 357 -13.69 -21.73 19.89
CA LYS A 357 -13.54 -20.27 20.03
C LYS A 357 -12.19 -19.90 20.66
N GLY A 358 -11.80 -20.61 21.72
CA GLY A 358 -10.48 -20.46 22.34
C GLY A 358 -9.33 -20.80 21.39
N LEU A 359 -9.50 -21.83 20.55
CA LEU A 359 -8.51 -22.24 19.56
C LEU A 359 -8.37 -21.20 18.43
N LEU A 360 -9.49 -20.63 17.95
CA LEU A 360 -9.48 -19.51 17.01
C LEU A 360 -8.74 -18.29 17.58
N GLY A 361 -9.05 -17.91 18.83
CA GLY A 361 -8.37 -16.81 19.52
C GLY A 361 -6.88 -17.05 19.67
N LYS A 362 -6.49 -18.26 20.10
CA LYS A 362 -5.08 -18.66 20.19
C LYS A 362 -4.38 -18.57 18.83
N ALA A 363 -5.04 -19.01 17.76
CA ALA A 363 -4.47 -18.94 16.42
C ALA A 363 -4.26 -17.49 15.94
N HIS A 364 -5.22 -16.59 16.19
CA HIS A 364 -5.09 -15.16 15.88
C HIS A 364 -3.97 -14.51 16.70
N GLU A 365 -3.90 -14.79 18.00
CA GLU A 365 -2.87 -14.25 18.87
C GLU A 365 -1.46 -14.75 18.47
N LEU A 366 -1.33 -16.04 18.15
CA LEU A 366 -0.07 -16.60 17.68
C LEU A 366 0.34 -16.03 16.32
N ALA A 367 -0.61 -15.86 15.39
CA ALA A 367 -0.37 -15.22 14.11
C ALA A 367 0.10 -13.77 14.32
N HIS A 368 -0.57 -13.00 15.16
CA HIS A 368 -0.15 -11.64 15.53
C HIS A 368 1.29 -11.61 16.04
N LYS A 369 1.64 -12.47 17.01
CA LYS A 369 3.01 -12.54 17.58
C LYS A 369 4.05 -12.87 16.51
N ARG A 370 3.79 -13.90 15.70
CA ARG A 370 4.71 -14.31 14.63
C ARG A 370 4.92 -13.19 13.62
N ILE A 371 3.85 -12.53 13.17
CA ILE A 371 3.93 -11.42 12.22
C ILE A 371 4.74 -10.28 12.84
N LYS A 372 4.44 -9.89 14.07
CA LYS A 372 5.16 -8.82 14.79
C LYS A 372 6.65 -9.13 14.98
N GLU A 373 7.00 -10.38 15.29
CA GLU A 373 8.40 -10.83 15.44
C GLU A 373 9.16 -10.84 14.10
N ASN A 374 8.46 -11.06 12.98
CA ASN A 374 9.03 -11.06 11.63
C ASN A 374 8.95 -9.69 10.96
N ALA A 375 8.30 -8.70 11.60
CA ALA A 375 8.15 -7.33 11.11
C ALA A 375 9.43 -6.51 11.39
N VAL A 376 10.55 -6.93 10.81
CA VAL A 376 11.87 -6.33 11.00
C VAL A 376 12.48 -5.88 9.67
N GLY A 377 13.25 -4.80 9.70
CA GLY A 377 13.93 -4.27 8.50
C GLY A 377 12.93 -3.88 7.41
N GLU A 378 13.07 -4.45 6.21
CA GLU A 378 12.18 -4.16 5.07
C GLU A 378 10.73 -4.64 5.27
N ARG A 379 10.45 -5.40 6.35
CA ARG A 379 9.11 -5.86 6.75
C ARG A 379 8.57 -5.12 7.97
N GLU A 380 9.26 -4.08 8.42
CA GLU A 380 8.79 -3.29 9.55
C GLU A 380 7.39 -2.72 9.27
N GLY A 381 6.48 -2.89 10.23
CA GLY A 381 5.08 -2.50 10.09
C GLY A 381 4.22 -3.43 9.23
N MET A 382 4.73 -4.58 8.77
CA MET A 382 3.88 -5.55 8.08
C MET A 382 2.75 -6.04 8.98
N GLY A 383 1.57 -6.17 8.40
CA GLY A 383 0.39 -6.64 9.09
C GLY A 383 -0.58 -7.32 8.14
N THR A 384 -1.67 -7.82 8.67
CA THR A 384 -2.74 -8.38 7.86
C THR A 384 -4.04 -8.37 8.63
N THR A 385 -5.16 -8.23 7.93
CA THR A 385 -6.47 -8.59 8.49
C THR A 385 -6.56 -10.12 8.63
N LEU A 386 -7.51 -10.58 9.41
CA LEU A 386 -7.87 -11.99 9.42
C LEU A 386 -9.34 -12.15 9.84
N VAL A 387 -10.15 -12.62 8.90
CA VAL A 387 -11.50 -13.11 9.20
C VAL A 387 -11.52 -14.63 9.00
N THR A 388 -12.03 -15.34 10.00
CA THR A 388 -12.13 -16.81 9.98
C THR A 388 -13.52 -17.27 10.29
N ALA A 389 -13.90 -18.42 9.73
CA ALA A 389 -15.13 -19.11 10.09
C ALA A 389 -14.89 -20.60 10.32
N PHE A 390 -15.22 -21.06 11.51
CA PHE A 390 -15.33 -22.49 11.82
C PHE A 390 -16.80 -22.91 11.67
N VAL A 391 -17.10 -23.83 10.76
CA VAL A 391 -18.46 -24.26 10.43
C VAL A 391 -18.65 -25.73 10.78
N ARG A 392 -19.61 -26.03 11.66
CA ARG A 392 -19.95 -27.39 12.12
C ARG A 392 -21.39 -27.45 12.61
N ASP A 393 -22.09 -28.55 12.29
CA ASP A 393 -23.39 -28.91 12.88
C ASP A 393 -24.44 -27.78 12.88
N GLY A 394 -24.53 -27.01 11.80
CA GLY A 394 -25.48 -25.89 11.71
C GLY A 394 -25.08 -24.64 12.48
N LYS A 395 -23.79 -24.50 12.85
CA LYS A 395 -23.26 -23.31 13.51
C LYS A 395 -21.98 -22.83 12.85
N ALA A 396 -21.79 -21.51 12.84
CA ALA A 396 -20.53 -20.86 12.50
C ALA A 396 -19.99 -20.05 13.69
N ILE A 397 -18.73 -20.27 14.03
CA ILE A 397 -17.98 -19.44 14.97
C ILE A 397 -17.00 -18.61 14.15
N ILE A 398 -17.20 -17.29 14.19
CA ILE A 398 -16.39 -16.32 13.45
C ILE A 398 -15.42 -15.66 14.41
N ALA A 399 -14.18 -15.45 13.97
CA ALA A 399 -13.23 -14.55 14.61
C ALA A 399 -12.73 -13.54 13.57
N ASN A 400 -12.81 -12.25 13.89
CA ASN A 400 -12.42 -11.15 13.01
C ASN A 400 -11.40 -10.21 13.65
N THR A 401 -10.36 -9.87 12.91
CA THR A 401 -9.38 -8.82 13.21
C THR A 401 -9.15 -8.02 11.92
N GLY A 402 -9.63 -6.78 11.85
CA GLY A 402 -9.53 -5.93 10.66
C GLY A 402 -10.88 -5.64 10.00
N ASP A 403 -10.83 -5.20 8.75
CA ASP A 403 -11.97 -4.77 7.93
C ASP A 403 -12.35 -5.77 6.82
N SER A 404 -11.65 -6.91 6.72
CA SER A 404 -12.22 -8.07 6.01
C SER A 404 -13.50 -8.53 6.71
N ARG A 405 -14.45 -9.06 5.93
CA ARG A 405 -15.81 -9.31 6.42
C ARG A 405 -16.25 -10.74 6.26
N ALA A 406 -17.09 -11.20 7.19
CA ALA A 406 -17.94 -12.37 7.01
C ALA A 406 -19.41 -11.94 6.94
N TYR A 407 -20.19 -12.62 6.12
CA TYR A 407 -21.63 -12.41 5.93
C TYR A 407 -22.36 -13.75 6.03
N LEU A 408 -23.46 -13.77 6.77
CA LEU A 408 -24.45 -14.84 6.71
C LEU A 408 -25.65 -14.35 5.89
N ILE A 409 -25.91 -15.00 4.76
CA ILE A 409 -26.96 -14.61 3.82
C ILE A 409 -28.01 -15.71 3.76
N ARG A 410 -29.27 -15.34 3.98
CA ARG A 410 -30.43 -16.23 3.99
C ARG A 410 -31.58 -15.59 3.23
N ASN A 411 -32.21 -16.35 2.34
CA ASN A 411 -33.40 -15.92 1.60
C ASN A 411 -33.25 -14.52 0.97
N GLY A 412 -32.09 -14.24 0.36
CA GLY A 412 -31.81 -12.97 -0.30
C GLY A 412 -31.62 -11.78 0.63
N ARG A 413 -31.16 -11.99 1.88
CA ARG A 413 -30.86 -10.94 2.85
C ARG A 413 -29.63 -11.27 3.68
N ILE A 414 -28.84 -10.25 4.03
CA ILE A 414 -27.78 -10.36 5.05
C ILE A 414 -28.46 -10.44 6.42
N ILE A 415 -28.30 -11.57 7.11
CA ILE A 415 -28.83 -11.80 8.46
C ILE A 415 -27.84 -11.33 9.52
N ALA A 416 -26.55 -11.54 9.25
CA ALA A 416 -25.47 -11.10 10.11
C ALA A 416 -24.25 -10.75 9.27
N ARG A 417 -23.46 -9.78 9.75
CA ARG A 417 -22.14 -9.47 9.23
C ARG A 417 -21.20 -9.08 10.36
N THR A 418 -19.91 -9.27 10.17
CA THR A 418 -18.89 -8.74 11.09
C THR A 418 -18.85 -7.22 11.03
N LYS A 419 -18.40 -6.58 12.11
CA LYS A 419 -18.05 -5.16 12.10
C LYS A 419 -16.58 -4.99 11.75
N ASP A 420 -16.29 -3.95 10.97
CA ASP A 420 -14.93 -3.60 10.59
C ASP A 420 -14.18 -3.00 11.77
N HIS A 421 -12.90 -3.32 11.89
CA HIS A 421 -11.99 -2.57 12.75
C HIS A 421 -11.38 -1.42 11.96
N SER A 422 -12.20 -0.41 11.66
CA SER A 422 -11.80 0.79 10.91
C SER A 422 -12.26 2.08 11.61
N LEU A 423 -11.57 3.18 11.32
CA LEU A 423 -11.89 4.49 11.92
C LEU A 423 -13.32 4.92 11.58
N VAL A 424 -13.76 4.66 10.35
CA VAL A 424 -15.13 4.99 9.93
C VAL A 424 -16.18 4.13 10.62
N GLN A 425 -15.88 2.85 10.94
CA GLN A 425 -16.78 2.03 11.74
C GLN A 425 -16.88 2.53 13.18
N GLU A 426 -15.79 3.05 13.76
CA GLU A 426 -15.83 3.69 15.08
C GLU A 426 -16.66 4.98 15.08
N MET A 427 -16.55 5.80 14.03
CA MET A 427 -17.36 7.01 13.86
C MET A 427 -18.85 6.67 13.67
N LEU A 428 -19.16 5.60 12.91
CA LEU A 428 -20.51 5.07 12.75
C LEU A 428 -21.10 4.60 14.09
N ASP A 429 -20.33 3.83 14.85
CA ASP A 429 -20.76 3.31 16.16
C ASP A 429 -21.02 4.44 17.18
N LYS A 430 -20.33 5.58 17.05
CA LYS A 430 -20.57 6.80 17.84
C LYS A 430 -21.70 7.70 17.31
N GLY A 431 -22.25 7.39 16.14
CA GLY A 431 -23.27 8.21 15.47
C GLY A 431 -22.73 9.53 14.92
N GLU A 432 -21.42 9.65 14.69
CA GLU A 432 -20.77 10.86 14.15
C GLU A 432 -20.97 11.00 12.64
N ILE A 433 -21.17 9.87 11.94
CA ILE A 433 -21.43 9.80 10.49
C ILE A 433 -22.53 8.78 10.20
N THR A 434 -23.15 8.88 9.04
CA THR A 434 -24.11 7.91 8.49
C THR A 434 -23.41 6.83 7.65
N PRO A 435 -24.04 5.66 7.40
CA PRO A 435 -23.47 4.62 6.54
C PRO A 435 -23.08 5.12 5.14
N ALA A 436 -23.89 6.01 4.55
CA ALA A 436 -23.61 6.60 3.24
C ALA A 436 -22.40 7.55 3.28
N GLU A 437 -22.18 8.26 4.38
CA GLU A 437 -21.01 9.12 4.59
C GLU A 437 -19.75 8.30 4.82
N ALA A 438 -19.84 7.19 5.57
CA ALA A 438 -18.71 6.29 5.82
C ALA A 438 -18.10 5.73 4.53
N MET A 439 -18.93 5.30 3.57
CA MET A 439 -18.46 4.79 2.26
C MET A 439 -17.66 5.81 1.44
N ARG A 440 -17.92 7.11 1.63
CA ARG A 440 -17.26 8.19 0.87
C ARG A 440 -16.23 8.95 1.71
N HIS A 441 -16.00 8.51 2.94
CA HIS A 441 -15.16 9.22 3.88
C HIS A 441 -13.68 9.15 3.44
N PRO A 442 -12.92 10.26 3.53
CA PRO A 442 -11.50 10.28 3.14
C PRO A 442 -10.63 9.31 3.93
N MET A 443 -11.05 8.96 5.16
CA MET A 443 -10.34 8.08 6.08
C MET A 443 -10.92 6.65 6.12
N ARG A 444 -11.70 6.24 5.12
CA ARG A 444 -12.37 4.91 5.13
C ARG A 444 -11.40 3.73 5.14
N ASN A 445 -10.21 3.88 4.58
CA ASN A 445 -9.17 2.84 4.53
C ASN A 445 -8.27 2.82 5.79
N ILE A 446 -8.60 3.56 6.86
CA ILE A 446 -7.82 3.55 8.10
C ILE A 446 -8.32 2.41 8.99
N ILE A 447 -7.54 1.33 9.05
CA ILE A 447 -7.77 0.17 9.91
C ILE A 447 -7.27 0.47 11.34
N THR A 448 -8.07 0.16 12.35
CA THR A 448 -7.75 0.37 13.77
C THR A 448 -7.25 -0.88 14.47
N LYS A 449 -7.47 -2.08 13.92
CA LYS A 449 -6.87 -3.34 14.41
C LYS A 449 -6.44 -4.24 13.26
N ALA A 450 -5.24 -4.80 13.35
CA ALA A 450 -4.69 -5.77 12.42
C ALA A 450 -3.66 -6.67 13.10
N LEU A 451 -3.48 -7.89 12.60
CA LEU A 451 -2.39 -8.75 13.06
C LEU A 451 -1.04 -8.12 12.69
N GLY A 452 -0.02 -8.27 13.53
CA GLY A 452 1.28 -7.61 13.35
C GLY A 452 1.35 -6.15 13.81
N VAL A 453 0.23 -5.42 13.82
CA VAL A 453 0.17 -3.98 14.15
C VAL A 453 -0.48 -3.76 15.53
N ASP A 454 -1.80 -3.62 15.58
CA ASP A 454 -2.58 -3.49 16.81
C ASP A 454 -3.60 -4.62 16.94
N PHE A 455 -3.47 -5.41 18.01
CA PHE A 455 -4.20 -6.67 18.13
C PHE A 455 -5.54 -6.50 18.82
N GLY A 456 -6.60 -6.95 18.16
CA GLY A 456 -7.88 -7.23 18.80
C GLY A 456 -8.69 -8.19 17.94
N VAL A 457 -9.40 -9.10 18.59
CA VAL A 457 -10.22 -10.11 17.90
C VAL A 457 -11.64 -10.05 18.45
N ASP A 458 -12.60 -9.92 17.54
CA ASP A 458 -14.03 -10.00 17.85
C ASP A 458 -14.56 -11.37 17.45
N PHE A 459 -15.46 -11.91 18.27
CA PHE A 459 -16.06 -13.22 18.02
C PHE A 459 -17.56 -13.12 17.79
N TYR A 460 -18.04 -13.90 16.84
CA TYR A 460 -19.47 -14.04 16.53
C TYR A 460 -19.84 -15.52 16.50
N GLU A 461 -21.07 -15.83 16.94
CA GLU A 461 -21.62 -17.18 16.90
C GLU A 461 -22.96 -17.10 16.17
N TRP A 462 -23.04 -17.74 15.00
CA TRP A 462 -24.17 -17.67 14.10
C TRP A 462 -24.77 -19.05 13.86
N GLU A 463 -26.09 -19.13 13.90
CA GLU A 463 -26.84 -20.34 13.53
C GLU A 463 -27.02 -20.39 12.00
N ILE A 464 -26.74 -21.54 11.42
CA ILE A 464 -26.78 -21.83 9.98
C ILE A 464 -27.92 -22.80 9.71
N GLU A 465 -28.80 -22.40 8.80
CA GLU A 465 -29.90 -23.21 8.30
C GLU A 465 -29.61 -23.75 6.89
N GLY A 466 -30.40 -24.75 6.46
CA GLY A 466 -30.28 -25.28 5.11
C GLY A 466 -30.59 -24.22 4.07
N GLY A 467 -29.64 -23.99 3.15
CA GLY A 467 -29.74 -22.97 2.09
C GLY A 467 -29.06 -21.65 2.43
N ASP A 468 -28.54 -21.49 3.65
CA ASP A 468 -27.73 -20.33 4.01
C ASP A 468 -26.40 -20.31 3.25
N ILE A 469 -25.92 -19.10 2.99
CA ILE A 469 -24.62 -18.86 2.38
C ILE A 469 -23.76 -18.10 3.38
N LEU A 470 -22.63 -18.68 3.73
CA LEU A 470 -21.58 -18.00 4.48
C LEU A 470 -20.53 -17.50 3.50
N LEU A 471 -20.32 -16.18 3.47
CA LEU A 471 -19.36 -15.52 2.58
C LEU A 471 -18.31 -14.79 3.41
N LEU A 472 -17.03 -15.02 3.14
CA LEU A 472 -15.91 -14.22 3.65
C LEU A 472 -15.31 -13.44 2.49
N SER A 473 -14.92 -12.19 2.72
CA SER A 473 -14.33 -11.34 1.68
C SER A 473 -13.30 -10.34 2.21
N SER A 474 -12.27 -10.05 1.41
CA SER A 474 -11.43 -8.85 1.57
C SER A 474 -12.15 -7.58 1.07
N ASP A 475 -11.57 -6.40 1.32
CA ASP A 475 -12.13 -5.10 0.97
C ASP A 475 -12.29 -4.94 -0.55
N GLY A 476 -11.42 -5.56 -1.36
CA GLY A 476 -11.48 -5.49 -2.81
C GLY A 476 -12.74 -6.07 -3.45
N LEU A 477 -13.59 -6.76 -2.69
CA LEU A 477 -14.98 -7.01 -3.07
C LEU A 477 -15.91 -5.90 -2.55
N HIS A 478 -16.02 -5.76 -1.23
CA HIS A 478 -17.14 -5.04 -0.60
C HIS A 478 -16.96 -3.52 -0.53
N ASP A 479 -15.80 -2.99 -0.90
CA ASP A 479 -15.59 -1.55 -1.13
C ASP A 479 -16.01 -1.11 -2.54
N TYR A 480 -16.15 -2.06 -3.47
CA TYR A 480 -16.38 -1.79 -4.89
C TYR A 480 -17.68 -2.37 -5.43
N VAL A 481 -18.25 -3.38 -4.76
CA VAL A 481 -19.52 -4.00 -5.09
C VAL A 481 -20.48 -3.80 -3.93
N ASP A 482 -21.60 -3.12 -4.19
CA ASP A 482 -22.61 -2.81 -3.18
C ASP A 482 -23.21 -4.09 -2.57
N GLU A 483 -23.59 -4.04 -1.28
CA GLU A 483 -24.11 -5.20 -0.55
C GLU A 483 -25.37 -5.78 -1.21
N GLU A 484 -26.25 -4.94 -1.76
CA GLU A 484 -27.43 -5.39 -2.51
C GLU A 484 -27.05 -6.23 -3.73
N LYS A 485 -25.96 -5.86 -4.41
CA LYS A 485 -25.46 -6.59 -5.58
C LYS A 485 -24.79 -7.90 -5.18
N ILE A 486 -24.02 -7.91 -4.09
CA ILE A 486 -23.46 -9.13 -3.50
C ILE A 486 -24.60 -10.11 -3.18
N VAL A 487 -25.64 -9.65 -2.49
CA VAL A 487 -26.81 -10.45 -2.12
C VAL A 487 -27.54 -10.98 -3.37
N GLU A 488 -27.75 -10.14 -4.37
CA GLU A 488 -28.36 -10.54 -5.66
C GLU A 488 -27.57 -11.70 -6.29
N ILE A 489 -26.24 -11.58 -6.36
CA ILE A 489 -25.36 -12.57 -7.00
C ILE A 489 -25.36 -13.89 -6.22
N VAL A 490 -25.17 -13.86 -4.90
CA VAL A 490 -25.11 -15.10 -4.12
C VAL A 490 -26.44 -15.83 -4.05
N SER A 491 -27.55 -15.11 -4.23
CA SER A 491 -28.90 -15.69 -4.17
C SER A 491 -29.33 -16.37 -5.47
N ARG A 492 -28.50 -16.32 -6.52
CA ARG A 492 -28.73 -17.05 -7.76
C ARG A 492 -28.62 -18.57 -7.52
N ASP A 493 -29.39 -19.34 -8.28
CA ASP A 493 -29.24 -20.80 -8.24
C ASP A 493 -27.92 -21.18 -8.92
N GLY A 494 -27.04 -21.81 -8.15
CA GLY A 494 -25.66 -22.05 -8.53
C GLY A 494 -24.87 -22.76 -7.44
N SER A 495 -23.83 -23.45 -7.87
CA SER A 495 -22.79 -24.02 -7.02
C SER A 495 -21.95 -22.92 -6.37
N THR A 496 -21.21 -23.25 -5.31
CA THR A 496 -20.28 -22.31 -4.65
C THR A 496 -19.21 -21.78 -5.61
N GLU A 497 -18.81 -22.59 -6.60
CA GLU A 497 -17.86 -22.18 -7.64
C GLU A 497 -18.47 -21.13 -8.58
N GLU A 498 -19.68 -21.35 -9.07
CA GLU A 498 -20.38 -20.39 -9.94
C GLU A 498 -20.63 -19.07 -9.23
N ILE A 499 -21.11 -19.12 -7.97
CA ILE A 499 -21.36 -17.92 -7.15
C ILE A 499 -20.08 -17.08 -7.02
N ILE A 500 -18.95 -17.70 -6.69
CA ILE A 500 -17.69 -16.96 -6.55
C ILE A 500 -17.22 -16.42 -7.89
N ARG A 501 -17.34 -17.18 -8.98
CA ARG A 501 -16.96 -16.68 -10.31
C ARG A 501 -17.77 -15.45 -10.70
N TRP A 502 -19.09 -15.44 -10.44
CA TRP A 502 -19.91 -14.26 -10.67
C TRP A 502 -19.53 -13.06 -9.79
N LEU A 503 -19.18 -13.28 -8.52
CA LEU A 503 -18.71 -12.20 -7.63
C LEU A 503 -17.38 -11.61 -8.12
N ILE A 504 -16.44 -12.45 -8.53
CA ILE A 504 -15.16 -12.01 -9.08
C ILE A 504 -15.36 -11.27 -10.41
N GLU A 505 -16.22 -11.78 -11.29
CA GLU A 505 -16.57 -11.11 -12.56
C GLU A 505 -17.20 -9.73 -12.35
N GLU A 506 -18.02 -9.55 -11.31
CA GLU A 506 -18.61 -8.26 -10.94
C GLU A 506 -17.55 -7.31 -10.35
N ALA A 507 -16.63 -7.81 -9.53
CA ALA A 507 -15.64 -6.99 -8.84
C ALA A 507 -14.48 -6.53 -9.74
N LEU A 508 -13.97 -7.41 -10.62
CA LEU A 508 -12.74 -7.15 -11.39
C LEU A 508 -12.76 -5.86 -12.25
N PRO A 509 -13.87 -5.46 -12.90
CA PRO A 509 -13.91 -4.22 -13.69
C PRO A 509 -13.79 -2.94 -12.86
N VAL A 510 -14.15 -2.99 -11.58
CA VAL A 510 -14.29 -1.79 -10.72
C VAL A 510 -13.26 -1.75 -9.59
N THR A 511 -12.82 -2.92 -9.11
CA THR A 511 -11.87 -3.02 -8.00
C THR A 511 -10.51 -2.45 -8.37
N ARG A 512 -9.93 -1.70 -7.44
CA ARG A 512 -8.54 -1.23 -7.54
C ARG A 512 -7.61 -2.01 -6.63
N ASP A 513 -8.13 -3.06 -5.98
CA ASP A 513 -7.38 -3.87 -5.02
C ASP A 513 -7.26 -5.34 -5.38
N ASN A 514 -6.56 -6.11 -4.55
CA ASN A 514 -6.70 -7.56 -4.51
C ASN A 514 -8.13 -7.93 -4.09
N VAL A 515 -8.68 -9.00 -4.66
CA VAL A 515 -10.04 -9.42 -4.35
C VAL A 515 -10.07 -10.89 -3.99
N THR A 516 -10.48 -11.16 -2.76
CA THR A 516 -10.52 -12.51 -2.20
C THR A 516 -11.88 -12.81 -1.62
N VAL A 517 -12.45 -13.95 -2.02
CA VAL A 517 -13.78 -14.38 -1.62
C VAL A 517 -13.75 -15.87 -1.30
N VAL A 518 -14.36 -16.27 -0.18
CA VAL A 518 -14.60 -17.66 0.20
C VAL A 518 -16.09 -17.84 0.50
N VAL A 519 -16.71 -18.85 -0.08
CA VAL A 519 -18.13 -19.16 0.10
C VAL A 519 -18.29 -20.59 0.59
N TRP A 520 -19.16 -20.78 1.58
CA TRP A 520 -19.64 -22.07 2.05
C TRP A 520 -21.17 -22.13 1.95
N LYS A 521 -21.69 -23.25 1.42
CA LYS A 521 -23.12 -23.52 1.19
C LYS A 521 -23.47 -24.99 1.44
#